data_AF-A0A9E3W2Y0-F1
#
_entry.id   AF-A0A9E3W2Y0-F1
#
_cell.length_a   1.000
_cell.length_b   1.000
_cell.length_c   1.000
_cell.angle_alpha   90.00
_cell.angle_beta   90.00
_cell.angle_gamma   90.00
#
_symmetry.space_group_name_H-M   'P 1'
#
loop_
_entity.id
_entity.type
_entity.pdbx_description
1 polymer ?
#
loop_
_entity_poly.entity_id
_entity_poly.type
_entity_poly.pdbx_seq_one_letter_code
_entity_poly.pdbx_strand_id
1 'polypeptide(L)'
;AAAFAAVLAEQWAGDTAPSDGPKWLLAVLGAALLVASWSGAWALVSRLFAGHALYPRHLAVALAGFLALYLADDGWSLLAYSLCLPMPDTAVSAVQWALFGALCYAHLRVVGPAHLRMKAASGVAIALAAFGLQFMGHREMERYAGTEAQVPRLFPPALRVVPGIDEAAFFDRIAQRREELDKARREEVAPGLFGGFPGDEER
;
A
#
# COMPACT_ATOMS: atom_id res chain seq x y z
N ALA A 1 -18.49 -13.49 -3.50
CA ALA A 1 -18.76 -13.63 -2.06
C ALA A 1 -17.52 -13.26 -1.23
N ALA A 2 -16.39 -13.97 -1.37
CA ALA A 2 -15.18 -13.71 -0.55
C ALA A 2 -14.61 -12.28 -0.67
N ALA A 3 -14.50 -11.72 -1.88
CA ALA A 3 -14.00 -10.35 -2.06
C ALA A 3 -14.92 -9.28 -1.42
N PHE A 4 -16.24 -9.50 -1.48
CA PHE A 4 -17.21 -8.62 -0.83
C PHE A 4 -17.16 -8.75 0.70
N ALA A 5 -16.97 -9.97 1.21
CA ALA A 5 -16.79 -10.22 2.63
C ALA A 5 -15.49 -9.59 3.16
N ALA A 6 -14.43 -9.59 2.36
CA ALA A 6 -13.17 -8.94 2.71
C ALA A 6 -13.33 -7.42 2.84
N VAL A 7 -13.94 -6.76 1.84
CA VAL A 7 -14.24 -5.32 1.91
C VAL A 7 -15.16 -4.96 3.09
N LEU A 8 -16.14 -5.81 3.39
CA LEU A 8 -17.01 -5.66 4.56
C LEU A 8 -16.26 -5.81 5.88
N ALA A 9 -15.30 -6.75 5.94
CA ALA A 9 -14.47 -6.97 7.11
C ALA A 9 -13.52 -5.78 7.36
N GLU A 10 -12.95 -5.17 6.31
CA GLU A 10 -12.12 -3.97 6.45
C GLU A 10 -12.92 -2.80 7.03
N GLN A 11 -14.10 -2.56 6.45
CA GLN A 11 -14.95 -1.46 6.86
C GLN A 11 -15.47 -1.66 8.28
N TRP A 12 -15.87 -2.88 8.62
CA TRP A 12 -16.25 -3.21 9.99
C TRP A 12 -15.09 -3.07 10.98
N ALA A 13 -13.86 -3.41 10.59
CA ALA A 13 -12.67 -3.26 11.43
C ALA A 13 -12.23 -1.80 11.61
N GLY A 14 -12.59 -0.91 10.66
CA GLY A 14 -12.27 0.52 10.70
C GLY A 14 -13.31 1.40 11.41
N ASP A 15 -14.55 0.92 11.59
CA ASP A 15 -15.65 1.70 12.17
C ASP A 15 -15.74 1.48 13.70
N THR A 16 -15.00 2.28 14.48
CA THR A 16 -15.13 2.33 15.96
C THR A 16 -16.12 3.39 16.46
N ALA A 17 -16.83 4.07 15.56
CA ALA A 17 -17.85 5.07 15.88
C ALA A 17 -19.25 4.57 15.47
N PRO A 18 -20.33 5.02 16.14
CA PRO A 18 -21.69 4.72 15.69
C PRO A 18 -21.92 5.42 14.35
N SER A 19 -21.71 4.69 13.26
CA SER A 19 -21.87 5.19 11.91
C SER A 19 -23.31 4.99 11.46
N ASP A 20 -23.93 6.08 10.98
CA ASP A 20 -25.15 5.97 10.19
C ASP A 20 -24.83 5.08 8.98
N GLY A 21 -25.74 4.14 8.69
CA GLY A 21 -25.55 3.04 7.74
C GLY A 21 -25.24 3.32 6.25
N PRO A 22 -25.22 4.56 5.67
CA PRO A 22 -24.87 4.68 4.25
C PRO A 22 -23.40 4.38 3.88
N LYS A 23 -22.42 4.53 4.77
CA LYS A 23 -20.99 4.48 4.39
C LYS A 23 -20.51 3.10 3.95
N TRP A 24 -20.89 2.05 4.67
CA TRP A 24 -20.51 0.67 4.32
C TRP A 24 -21.16 0.23 3.00
N LEU A 25 -22.41 0.64 2.75
CA LEU A 25 -23.11 0.34 1.51
C LEU A 25 -22.42 1.02 0.32
N LEU A 26 -22.02 2.28 0.47
CA LEU A 26 -21.25 3.02 -0.54
C LEU A 26 -19.90 2.34 -0.83
N ALA A 27 -19.17 1.89 0.17
CA ALA A 27 -17.90 1.18 0.00
C ALA A 27 -18.09 -0.14 -0.77
N VAL A 28 -19.08 -0.95 -0.37
CA VAL A 28 -19.38 -2.23 -1.03
C VAL A 28 -19.84 -2.02 -2.47
N LEU A 29 -20.72 -1.04 -2.72
CA LEU A 29 -21.17 -0.70 -4.07
C LEU A 29 -20.02 -0.14 -4.92
N GLY A 30 -19.15 0.70 -4.36
CA GLY A 30 -17.97 1.22 -5.03
C GLY A 30 -17.02 0.10 -5.46
N ALA A 31 -16.72 -0.84 -4.56
CA ALA A 31 -15.93 -2.02 -4.87
C ALA A 31 -16.59 -2.91 -5.94
N ALA A 32 -17.91 -3.13 -5.85
CA ALA A 32 -18.66 -3.88 -6.85
C ALA A 32 -18.53 -3.24 -8.24
N LEU A 33 -18.74 -1.92 -8.31
CA LEU A 33 -18.69 -1.14 -9.54
C LEU A 33 -17.28 -1.16 -10.14
N LEU A 34 -16.25 -1.02 -9.30
CA LEU A 34 -14.85 -1.10 -9.72
C LEU A 34 -14.54 -2.46 -10.36
N VAL A 35 -14.89 -3.56 -9.68
CA VAL A 35 -14.64 -4.92 -10.19
C VAL A 35 -15.44 -5.18 -11.47
N ALA A 36 -16.71 -4.75 -11.51
CA ALA A 36 -17.56 -4.90 -12.69
C ALA A 36 -17.03 -4.11 -13.89
N SER A 37 -16.60 -2.85 -13.67
CA SER A 37 -16.07 -1.98 -14.71
C SER A 37 -14.71 -2.49 -15.21
N TRP A 38 -13.84 -2.91 -14.30
CA TRP A 38 -12.53 -3.49 -14.62
C TRP A 38 -12.67 -4.78 -15.44
N SER A 39 -13.48 -5.72 -14.97
CA SER A 39 -13.75 -6.97 -15.71
C SER A 39 -14.44 -6.71 -17.06
N GLY A 40 -15.33 -5.71 -17.12
CA GLY A 40 -16.00 -5.28 -18.34
C GLY A 40 -15.02 -4.73 -19.38
N ALA A 41 -14.09 -3.85 -18.95
CA ALA A 41 -13.06 -3.31 -19.83
C ALA A 41 -12.20 -4.44 -20.44
N TRP A 42 -11.76 -5.40 -19.63
CA TRP A 42 -11.01 -6.55 -20.13
C TRP A 42 -11.82 -7.47 -21.04
N ALA A 43 -13.12 -7.64 -20.77
CA ALA A 43 -14.00 -8.39 -21.65
C ALA A 43 -14.20 -7.72 -23.01
N LEU A 44 -14.25 -6.38 -23.06
CA LEU A 44 -14.28 -5.62 -24.32
C LEU A 44 -12.97 -5.80 -25.10
N VAL A 45 -11.82 -5.71 -24.42
CA VAL A 45 -10.51 -5.99 -25.03
C VAL A 45 -10.48 -7.41 -25.61
N SER A 46 -10.91 -8.42 -24.84
CA SER A 46 -11.00 -9.80 -25.34
C SER A 46 -11.95 -9.95 -26.52
N ARG A 47 -13.09 -9.24 -26.51
CA ARG A 47 -14.01 -9.24 -27.65
C ARG A 47 -13.39 -8.64 -28.91
N LEU A 48 -12.60 -7.57 -28.78
CA LEU A 48 -11.93 -6.90 -29.89
C LEU A 48 -10.82 -7.76 -30.50
N PHE A 49 -10.01 -8.43 -29.68
CA PHE A 49 -8.84 -9.18 -30.14
C PHE A 49 -9.10 -10.67 -30.39
N ALA A 50 -9.99 -11.30 -29.61
CA ALA A 50 -10.27 -12.73 -29.65
C ALA A 50 -11.70 -13.06 -30.10
N GLY A 51 -12.52 -12.05 -30.42
CA GLY A 51 -13.89 -12.21 -30.91
C GLY A 51 -14.91 -12.64 -29.85
N HIS A 52 -14.49 -12.95 -28.62
CA HIS A 52 -15.36 -13.44 -27.54
C HIS A 52 -15.10 -12.64 -26.25
N ALA A 53 -16.17 -12.21 -25.58
CA ALA A 53 -16.04 -11.36 -24.39
C ALA A 53 -15.56 -12.11 -23.14
N LEU A 54 -15.91 -13.39 -22.99
CA LEU A 54 -15.53 -14.25 -21.84
C LEU A 54 -15.65 -13.55 -20.47
N TYR A 55 -16.66 -12.67 -20.31
CA TYR A 55 -16.88 -11.86 -19.12
C TYR A 55 -16.78 -12.63 -17.78
N PRO A 56 -17.42 -13.81 -17.60
CA PRO A 56 -17.32 -14.52 -16.32
C PRO A 56 -15.89 -14.97 -15.97
N ARG A 57 -15.03 -15.23 -16.96
CA ARG A 57 -13.61 -15.56 -16.70
C ARG A 57 -12.84 -14.33 -16.24
N HIS A 58 -13.07 -13.18 -16.87
CA HIS A 58 -12.45 -11.91 -16.43
C HIS A 58 -12.95 -11.48 -15.05
N LEU A 59 -14.22 -11.72 -14.74
CA LEU A 59 -14.78 -11.47 -13.42
C LEU A 59 -14.14 -12.37 -12.36
N ALA A 60 -13.97 -13.67 -12.64
CA ALA A 60 -13.31 -14.59 -11.71
C ALA A 60 -11.84 -14.22 -11.46
N VAL A 61 -11.10 -13.84 -12.52
CA VAL A 61 -9.71 -13.35 -12.40
C VAL A 61 -9.65 -12.07 -11.59
N ALA A 62 -10.53 -11.11 -11.86
CA ALA A 62 -10.60 -9.86 -11.11
C ALA A 62 -10.90 -10.12 -9.62
N LEU A 63 -11.92 -10.92 -9.31
CA LEU A 63 -12.27 -11.26 -7.94
C LEU A 63 -11.11 -11.96 -7.20
N ALA A 64 -10.43 -12.89 -7.84
CA ALA A 64 -9.29 -13.59 -7.25
C ALA A 64 -8.09 -12.64 -7.02
N GLY A 65 -7.79 -11.78 -8.00
CA GLY A 65 -6.68 -10.84 -7.89
C GLY A 65 -6.92 -9.72 -6.89
N PHE A 66 -8.12 -9.13 -6.86
CA PHE A 66 -8.48 -8.14 -5.84
C PHE A 66 -8.52 -8.75 -4.45
N LEU A 67 -9.00 -9.99 -4.30
CA LEU A 67 -8.92 -10.70 -3.03
C LEU A 67 -7.47 -10.92 -2.61
N ALA A 68 -6.58 -11.35 -3.52
CA ALA A 68 -5.17 -11.52 -3.22
C ALA A 68 -4.47 -10.20 -2.83
N LEU A 69 -4.77 -9.10 -3.53
CA LEU A 69 -4.27 -7.77 -3.20
C LEU A 69 -4.72 -7.31 -1.81
N TYR A 70 -6.01 -7.50 -1.51
CA TYR A 70 -6.59 -7.18 -0.21
C TYR A 70 -5.94 -8.00 0.93
N LEU A 71 -5.85 -9.32 0.76
CA LEU A 71 -5.20 -10.20 1.75
C LEU A 71 -3.72 -9.88 1.93
N ALA A 72 -3.04 -9.47 0.86
CA ALA A 72 -1.64 -9.07 0.93
C ALA A 72 -1.48 -7.76 1.73
N ASP A 73 -2.39 -6.81 1.61
CA ASP A 73 -2.31 -5.54 2.37
C ASP A 73 -2.59 -5.75 3.87
N ASP A 74 -3.77 -6.30 4.20
CA ASP A 74 -4.20 -6.52 5.58
C ASP A 74 -3.35 -7.58 6.28
N GLY A 75 -3.08 -8.69 5.59
CA GLY A 75 -2.30 -9.79 6.14
C GLY A 75 -0.85 -9.40 6.39
N TRP A 76 -0.26 -8.56 5.54
CA TRP A 76 1.11 -8.10 5.73
C TRP A 76 1.23 -7.11 6.88
N SER A 77 0.28 -6.18 7.00
CA SER A 77 0.21 -5.24 8.12
C SER A 77 0.07 -5.97 9.46
N LEU A 78 -0.78 -7.00 9.50
CA LEU A 78 -0.96 -7.86 10.67
C LEU A 78 0.33 -8.64 11.01
N LEU A 79 0.99 -9.25 10.02
CA LEU A 79 2.23 -9.99 10.23
C LEU A 79 3.37 -9.08 10.72
N ALA A 80 3.52 -7.90 10.12
CA ALA A 80 4.51 -6.91 10.52
C ALA A 80 4.30 -6.48 11.98
N TYR A 81 3.04 -6.23 12.37
CA TYR A 81 2.67 -5.94 13.75
C TYR A 81 2.94 -7.11 14.70
N SER A 82 2.43 -8.31 14.37
CA SER A 82 2.52 -9.50 15.23
C SER A 82 3.97 -9.92 15.50
N LEU A 83 4.85 -9.76 14.51
CA LEU A 83 6.25 -10.18 14.55
C LEU A 83 7.24 -9.04 14.81
N CYS A 84 6.77 -7.79 14.93
CA CYS A 84 7.62 -6.60 15.09
C CYS A 84 8.71 -6.51 13.99
N LEU A 85 8.35 -6.81 12.74
CA LEU A 85 9.29 -6.81 11.62
C LEU A 85 9.61 -5.36 11.20
N PRO A 86 10.89 -4.94 11.18
CA PRO A 86 11.29 -3.66 10.62
C PRO A 86 11.27 -3.77 9.09
N MET A 87 10.10 -3.57 8.48
CA MET A 87 9.97 -3.54 7.03
C MET A 87 9.89 -2.08 6.56
N PRO A 88 10.68 -1.66 5.57
CA PRO A 88 10.46 -0.37 4.93
C PRO A 88 9.15 -0.44 4.13
N ASP A 89 8.35 0.64 4.17
CA ASP A 89 7.06 0.74 3.46
C ASP A 89 7.18 0.44 1.97
N THR A 90 8.35 0.73 1.39
CA THR A 90 8.70 0.43 0.00
C THR A 90 8.61 -1.05 -0.36
N ALA A 91 8.90 -1.96 0.57
CA ALA A 91 8.83 -3.40 0.35
C ALA A 91 7.39 -3.88 0.19
N VAL A 92 6.46 -3.32 0.99
CA VAL A 92 5.03 -3.64 0.93
C VAL A 92 4.44 -3.19 -0.40
N SER A 93 4.74 -1.94 -0.78
CA SER A 93 4.30 -1.39 -2.07
C SER A 93 4.82 -2.21 -3.24
N ALA A 94 6.08 -2.65 -3.21
CA ALA A 94 6.64 -3.47 -4.28
C ALA A 94 5.89 -4.81 -4.46
N VAL A 95 5.52 -5.47 -3.36
CA VAL A 95 4.71 -6.71 -3.40
C VAL A 95 3.32 -6.45 -3.98
N GLN A 96 2.66 -5.37 -3.57
CA GLN A 96 1.34 -5.00 -4.11
C GLN A 96 1.38 -4.76 -5.62
N TRP A 97 2.38 -4.03 -6.12
CA TRP A 97 2.53 -3.80 -7.57
C TRP A 97 2.91 -5.08 -8.33
N ALA A 98 3.69 -5.97 -7.73
CA ALA A 98 3.96 -7.27 -8.33
C ALA A 98 2.68 -8.12 -8.47
N LEU A 99 1.82 -8.13 -7.44
CA LEU A 99 0.51 -8.80 -7.48
C LEU A 99 -0.42 -8.15 -8.51
N PHE A 100 -0.42 -6.83 -8.61
CA PHE A 100 -1.19 -6.10 -9.61
C PHE A 100 -0.71 -6.43 -11.04
N GLY A 101 0.60 -6.50 -11.26
CA GLY A 101 1.20 -6.96 -12.52
C GLY A 101 0.78 -8.40 -12.86
N ALA A 102 0.75 -9.29 -11.87
CA ALA A 102 0.28 -10.67 -12.03
C ALA A 102 -1.22 -10.74 -12.37
N LEU A 103 -2.05 -9.88 -11.78
CA LEU A 103 -3.47 -9.75 -12.11
C LEU A 103 -3.65 -9.32 -13.58
N CYS A 104 -2.92 -8.30 -14.03
CA CYS A 104 -2.91 -7.86 -15.43
C CYS A 104 -2.46 -8.99 -16.38
N TYR A 105 -1.41 -9.73 -16.02
CA TYR A 105 -0.95 -10.90 -16.78
C TYR A 105 -2.03 -11.99 -16.87
N ALA A 106 -2.75 -12.25 -15.79
CA ALA A 106 -3.84 -13.23 -15.77
C ALA A 106 -4.98 -12.82 -16.72
N HIS A 107 -5.36 -11.54 -16.76
CA HIS A 107 -6.32 -11.04 -17.75
C HIS A 107 -5.82 -11.23 -19.18
N LEU A 108 -4.56 -10.91 -19.46
CA LEU A 108 -3.95 -11.09 -20.79
C LEU A 108 -3.87 -12.57 -21.20
N ARG A 109 -3.73 -13.50 -20.26
CA ARG A 109 -3.80 -14.95 -20.54
C ARG A 109 -5.20 -15.40 -20.96
N VAL A 110 -6.25 -14.80 -20.42
CA VAL A 110 -7.65 -15.13 -20.79
C VAL A 110 -7.96 -14.72 -22.23
N VAL A 111 -7.35 -13.63 -22.72
CA VAL A 111 -7.51 -13.16 -24.12
C VAL A 111 -7.01 -14.21 -25.13
N GLY A 112 -5.94 -14.95 -24.81
CA GLY A 112 -5.45 -16.02 -25.68
C GLY A 112 -4.02 -16.49 -25.36
N PRO A 113 -3.60 -17.64 -25.90
CA PRO A 113 -2.31 -18.25 -25.56
C PRO A 113 -1.10 -17.65 -26.31
N ALA A 114 -1.30 -16.80 -27.32
CA ALA A 114 -0.20 -16.24 -28.11
C ALA A 114 0.63 -15.20 -27.33
N HIS A 115 1.94 -15.14 -27.62
CA HIS A 115 2.90 -14.16 -27.11
C HIS A 115 2.96 -14.00 -25.58
N LEU A 116 2.91 -15.11 -24.82
CA LEU A 116 2.95 -15.10 -23.34
C LEU A 116 4.13 -14.30 -22.76
N ARG A 117 5.29 -14.31 -23.42
CA ARG A 117 6.47 -13.54 -23.00
C ARG A 117 6.26 -12.03 -23.10
N MET A 118 5.68 -11.54 -24.21
CA MET A 118 5.33 -10.12 -24.33
C MET A 118 4.27 -9.73 -23.30
N LYS A 119 3.27 -10.59 -23.07
CA LYS A 119 2.23 -10.34 -22.05
C LYS A 119 2.81 -10.25 -20.64
N ALA A 120 3.76 -11.13 -20.30
CA ALA A 120 4.48 -11.05 -19.03
C ALA A 120 5.31 -9.77 -18.94
N ALA A 121 6.04 -9.41 -20.00
CA ALA A 121 6.81 -8.17 -20.06
C ALA A 121 5.93 -6.92 -19.90
N SER A 122 4.74 -6.89 -20.52
CA SER A 122 3.76 -5.80 -20.33
C SER A 122 3.28 -5.72 -18.89
N GLY A 123 2.97 -6.85 -18.25
CA GLY A 123 2.58 -6.89 -16.84
C GLY A 123 3.68 -6.35 -15.91
N VAL A 124 4.93 -6.75 -16.15
CA VAL A 124 6.10 -6.23 -15.42
C VAL A 124 6.29 -4.73 -15.66
N ALA A 125 6.17 -4.27 -16.90
CA ALA A 125 6.32 -2.86 -17.24
C ALA A 125 5.26 -1.99 -16.55
N ILE A 126 3.99 -2.44 -16.52
CA ILE A 126 2.90 -1.75 -15.81
C ILE A 126 3.20 -1.70 -14.31
N ALA A 127 3.63 -2.81 -13.70
CA ALA A 127 3.97 -2.86 -12.28
C ALA A 127 5.11 -1.91 -11.93
N LEU A 128 6.20 -1.91 -12.72
CA LEU A 128 7.35 -1.02 -12.49
C LEU A 128 6.98 0.46 -12.68
N ALA A 129 6.21 0.78 -13.72
CA ALA A 129 5.78 2.16 -13.97
C ALA A 129 4.91 2.69 -12.83
N ALA A 130 3.96 1.88 -12.37
CA ALA A 130 3.05 2.27 -11.30
C ALA A 130 3.74 2.36 -9.94
N PHE A 131 4.66 1.42 -9.63
CA PHE A 131 5.54 1.51 -8.46
C PHE A 131 6.40 2.78 -8.49
N GLY A 132 7.01 3.08 -9.64
CA GLY A 132 7.82 4.30 -9.80
C GLY A 132 7.01 5.57 -9.57
N LEU A 133 5.78 5.65 -10.12
CA LEU A 133 4.91 6.81 -9.95
C LEU A 133 4.46 6.99 -8.50
N GLN A 134 4.08 5.90 -7.82
CA GLN A 134 3.72 5.95 -6.41
C GLN A 134 4.91 6.37 -5.54
N PHE A 135 6.10 5.84 -5.82
CA PHE A 135 7.32 6.17 -5.09
C PHE A 135 7.70 7.64 -5.25
N MET A 136 7.57 8.21 -6.45
CA MET A 136 7.74 9.64 -6.68
C MET A 136 6.73 10.47 -5.89
N GLY A 137 5.45 10.10 -5.90
CA GLY A 137 4.42 10.78 -5.12
C GLY A 137 4.68 10.74 -3.62
N HIS A 138 5.16 9.61 -3.10
CA HIS A 138 5.52 9.47 -1.68
C HIS A 138 6.70 10.39 -1.31
N ARG A 139 7.72 10.45 -2.17
CA ARG A 139 8.90 11.33 -2.02
C ARG A 139 8.53 12.82 -2.06
N GLU A 140 7.56 13.19 -2.89
CA GLU A 140 7.05 14.57 -2.93
C GLU A 140 6.25 14.90 -1.68
N MET A 141 5.36 14.00 -1.24
CA MET A 141 4.59 14.18 -0.01
C MET A 141 5.49 14.30 1.22
N GLU A 142 6.51 13.46 1.36
CA GLU A 142 7.51 13.55 2.45
C GLU A 142 8.24 14.90 2.44
N ARG A 143 8.55 15.45 1.25
CA ARG A 143 9.20 16.77 1.11
C ARG A 143 8.32 17.93 1.56
N TYR A 144 7.00 17.85 1.36
CA TYR A 144 6.09 18.95 1.66
C TYR A 144 5.39 18.84 3.03
N ALA A 145 5.13 17.63 3.50
CA ALA A 145 4.35 17.39 4.72
C ALA A 145 5.21 17.11 5.97
N GLY A 146 6.51 16.86 5.82
CA GLY A 146 7.36 16.37 6.90
C GLY A 146 7.05 14.91 7.24
N THR A 147 8.06 14.16 7.70
CA THR A 147 7.94 12.74 8.04
C THR A 147 7.17 12.56 9.35
N GLU A 148 5.87 12.82 9.36
CA GLU A 148 5.02 12.28 10.40
C GLU A 148 4.74 10.83 10.05
N ALA A 149 5.43 9.92 10.76
CA ALA A 149 5.11 8.50 10.76
C ALA A 149 3.70 8.33 11.35
N GLN A 150 2.69 8.57 10.53
CA GLN A 150 1.31 8.25 10.87
C GLN A 150 1.26 6.75 11.05
N VAL A 151 1.00 6.30 12.27
CA VAL A 151 0.67 4.90 12.55
C VAL A 151 -0.77 4.70 12.04
N PRO A 152 -1.00 4.14 10.84
CA PRO A 152 -2.29 4.28 10.17
C PRO A 152 -3.36 3.37 10.80
N ARG A 153 -2.95 2.40 11.62
CA ARG A 153 -3.84 1.43 12.24
C ARG A 153 -3.25 0.92 13.56
N LEU A 154 -4.02 1.01 14.64
CA LEU A 154 -3.68 0.44 15.94
C LEU A 154 -4.26 -0.97 16.03
N PHE A 155 -3.41 -2.00 15.90
CA PHE A 155 -3.83 -3.38 16.12
C PHE A 155 -3.90 -3.71 17.63
N PRO A 156 -4.84 -4.58 18.05
CA PRO A 156 -4.98 -4.95 19.45
C PRO A 156 -3.76 -5.74 19.96
N PRO A 157 -3.31 -5.50 21.20
CA PRO A 157 -2.11 -6.13 21.77
C PRO A 157 -2.21 -7.65 21.88
N ALA A 158 -3.43 -8.22 21.88
CA ALA A 158 -3.65 -9.66 21.86
C ALA A 158 -3.14 -10.36 20.58
N LEU A 159 -2.94 -9.62 19.47
CA LEU A 159 -2.41 -10.15 18.22
C LEU A 159 -0.88 -10.11 18.16
N ARG A 160 -0.22 -9.60 19.20
CA ARG A 160 1.24 -9.50 19.28
C ARG A 160 1.82 -10.83 19.76
N VAL A 161 2.67 -11.44 18.94
CA VAL A 161 3.37 -12.70 19.27
C VAL A 161 4.68 -12.42 20.00
N VAL A 162 5.32 -11.28 19.72
CA VAL A 162 6.59 -10.90 20.34
C VAL A 162 6.36 -10.35 21.76
N PRO A 163 7.05 -10.90 22.79
CA PRO A 163 6.92 -10.41 24.16
C PRO A 163 7.33 -8.93 24.27
N GLY A 164 6.67 -8.23 25.20
CA GLY A 164 7.03 -6.86 25.54
C GLY A 164 8.47 -6.77 26.06
N ILE A 165 9.05 -5.58 25.96
CA ILE A 165 10.35 -5.29 26.57
C ILE A 165 10.15 -4.77 27.98
N ASP A 166 11.10 -5.07 28.86
CA ASP A 166 11.13 -4.50 30.21
C ASP A 166 11.35 -2.97 30.17
N GLU A 167 10.86 -2.27 31.18
CA GLU A 167 10.93 -0.80 31.28
C GLU A 167 12.38 -0.31 31.24
N ALA A 168 13.29 -0.99 31.96
CA ALA A 168 14.71 -0.63 31.94
C ALA A 168 15.31 -0.79 30.53
N ALA A 169 14.95 -1.87 29.84
CA ALA A 169 15.40 -2.13 28.47
C ALA A 169 14.79 -1.19 27.41
N PHE A 170 13.68 -0.52 27.72
CA PHE A 170 13.10 0.54 26.91
C PHE A 170 13.89 1.84 27.05
N PHE A 171 14.13 2.29 28.28
CA PHE A 171 14.89 3.52 28.53
C PHE A 171 16.34 3.43 28.03
N ASP A 172 16.97 2.27 28.15
CA ASP A 172 18.32 2.04 27.63
C ASP A 172 18.38 2.16 26.10
N ARG A 173 17.36 1.64 25.40
CA ARG A 173 17.22 1.79 23.94
C ARG A 173 16.98 3.23 23.50
N ILE A 174 16.18 4.00 24.24
CA ILE A 174 15.97 5.43 23.96
C ILE A 174 17.30 6.18 24.14
N ALA A 175 18.05 5.88 25.21
CA ALA A 175 19.33 6.52 25.47
C ALA A 175 20.33 6.27 24.33
N GLN A 176 20.43 5.03 23.81
CA GLN A 176 21.27 4.74 22.64
C GLN A 176 20.84 5.50 21.38
N ARG A 177 19.53 5.55 21.09
CA ARG A 177 19.02 6.27 19.89
C ARG A 177 19.19 7.77 19.98
N ARG A 178 19.22 8.34 21.19
CA ARG A 178 19.40 9.78 21.40
C ARG A 178 20.75 10.26 20.84
N GLU A 179 21.81 9.48 21.01
CA GLU A 179 23.14 9.84 20.52
C GLU A 179 23.19 9.84 18.98
N GLU A 180 22.54 8.87 18.33
CA GLU A 180 22.38 8.83 16.87
C GLU A 180 21.57 10.01 16.33
N LEU A 181 20.46 10.35 17.01
CA LEU A 181 19.60 11.47 16.63
C LEU A 181 20.27 12.84 16.86
N ASP A 182 20.98 13.00 17.97
CA ASP A 182 21.75 14.22 18.26
C ASP A 182 22.91 14.40 17.26
N LYS A 183 23.50 13.31 16.77
CA LYS A 183 24.47 13.33 15.68
C LYS A 183 23.83 13.74 14.35
N ALA A 184 22.71 13.11 13.98
CA ALA A 184 21.98 13.44 12.74
C ALA A 184 21.51 14.91 12.73
N ARG A 185 21.03 15.44 13.86
CA ARG A 185 20.67 16.86 14.00
C ARG A 185 21.85 17.79 13.75
N ARG A 186 23.06 17.43 14.19
CA ARG A 186 24.27 18.23 13.95
C ARG A 186 24.73 18.16 12.49
N GLU A 187 24.48 17.03 11.82
CA GLU A 187 24.79 16.83 10.39
C GLU A 187 23.78 17.55 9.46
N GLU A 188 22.49 17.59 9.81
CA GLU A 188 21.49 18.41 9.11
C GLU A 188 21.73 19.93 9.28
N VAL A 189 22.35 20.32 10.40
CA VAL A 189 22.77 21.70 10.68
C VAL A 189 24.17 22.00 10.10
N ALA A 190 24.56 21.35 9.00
CA ALA A 190 25.72 21.78 8.23
C ALA A 190 25.48 23.20 7.67
N PRO A 191 26.37 24.17 7.95
CA PRO A 191 26.08 25.59 7.82
C PRO A 191 26.15 26.02 6.36
N GLY A 192 25.04 26.54 5.80
CA GLY A 192 25.08 27.07 4.44
C GLY A 192 23.82 27.72 3.86
N LEU A 193 22.68 27.79 4.56
CA LEU A 193 21.45 28.36 3.95
C LEU A 193 20.64 29.33 4.82
N PHE A 194 21.19 29.80 5.94
CA PHE A 194 20.72 31.02 6.61
C PHE A 194 21.90 32.00 6.66
N GLY A 195 22.20 32.57 5.50
CA GLY A 195 23.13 33.68 5.39
C GLY A 195 22.55 34.90 6.11
N GLY A 196 23.17 35.26 7.24
CA GLY A 196 23.17 36.59 7.83
C GLY A 196 21.82 37.23 8.11
N PHE A 197 21.34 37.11 9.36
CA PHE A 197 20.71 38.28 9.96
C PHE A 197 21.84 39.26 10.28
N PRO A 198 21.94 40.42 9.59
CA PRO A 198 22.93 41.41 9.95
C PRO A 198 22.62 41.88 11.37
N GLY A 199 23.67 41.84 12.19
CA GLY A 199 23.61 42.14 13.62
C GLY A 199 23.17 43.57 13.87
N ASP A 200 22.45 43.69 14.98
CA ASP A 200 22.10 44.93 15.64
C ASP A 200 23.37 45.53 16.27
N GLU A 201 24.16 46.24 15.47
CA GLU A 201 25.09 47.29 15.90
C GLU A 201 24.63 48.54 15.13
N GLU A 202 24.27 49.68 15.73
CA GLU A 202 25.02 50.47 16.70
C GLU A 202 24.08 51.34 17.58
N ARG A 203 24.63 51.73 18.73
CA ARG A 203 24.23 52.85 19.57
C ARG A 203 24.51 54.20 18.90
#